data_AF-A0A2H0Y5V5-F1
#
_entry.id   AF-A0A2H0Y5V5-F1
#
_cell.length_a   1.000
_cell.length_b   1.000
_cell.length_c   1.000
_cell.angle_alpha   90.00
_cell.angle_beta   90.00
_cell.angle_gamma   90.00
#
_symmetry.space_group_name_H-M   'P 1'
#
loop_
_entity.id
_entity.type
_entity.pdbx_description
1 polymer ?
#
loop_
_entity_poly.entity_id
_entity_poly.type
_entity_poly.pdbx_seq_one_letter_code
_entity_poly.pdbx_strand_id
1 'polypeptide(L)'
;MTRTIIKKREQSSRITEEAPLAHRWKRFASLFDISRERQQKVYEQIKEEALGDIDFWTLTVLSGIIVTLGLIVNSATVIIGGMLLAPLFWPVLAIAIATVRGYTKLFESGMFTLAKASVVILIVSFILGLFSPFTSFGNEILLRTQPTIFEL
;
A
#
# COMPACT_ATOMS: atom_id res chain seq x y z
N MET A 1 -69.30 16.82 -3.01
CA MET A 1 -68.13 16.80 -3.93
C MET A 1 -66.83 17.26 -3.24
N THR A 2 -66.68 17.08 -1.92
CA THR A 2 -65.67 17.82 -1.12
C THR A 2 -64.62 16.90 -0.45
N ARG A 3 -64.80 15.58 -0.49
CA ARG A 3 -63.88 14.62 0.18
C ARG A 3 -62.65 14.22 -0.65
N THR A 4 -62.67 14.46 -1.96
CA THR A 4 -61.59 14.04 -2.86
C THR A 4 -60.36 14.95 -2.80
N ILE A 5 -60.53 16.23 -2.43
CA ILE A 5 -59.43 17.22 -2.43
C ILE A 5 -58.53 17.07 -1.19
N ILE A 6 -59.07 16.62 -0.05
CA ILE A 6 -58.31 16.52 1.21
C ILE A 6 -57.27 15.38 1.15
N LYS A 7 -57.64 14.24 0.55
CA LYS A 7 -56.74 13.07 0.47
C LYS A 7 -55.50 13.32 -0.40
N LYS A 8 -55.60 14.21 -1.40
CA LYS A 8 -54.48 14.55 -2.29
C LYS A 8 -53.45 15.47 -1.62
N ARG A 9 -53.83 16.26 -0.61
CA ARG A 9 -52.90 17.10 0.17
C ARG A 9 -52.08 16.29 1.18
N GLU A 10 -52.69 15.32 1.86
CA GLU A 10 -51.96 14.42 2.77
C GLU A 10 -50.98 13.49 2.05
N GLN A 11 -51.29 13.15 0.79
CA GLN A 11 -50.41 12.29 -0.01
C GLN A 11 -49.25 13.08 -0.63
N SER A 12 -49.43 14.39 -0.90
CA SER A 12 -48.34 15.26 -1.35
C SER A 12 -47.36 15.64 -0.24
N SER A 13 -47.78 15.62 1.04
CA SER A 13 -46.90 15.90 2.18
C SER A 13 -46.08 14.69 2.65
N ARG A 14 -46.48 13.46 2.31
CA ARG A 14 -45.75 12.23 2.68
C ARG A 14 -44.66 11.81 1.71
N ILE A 15 -44.58 12.41 0.51
CA ILE A 15 -43.57 12.03 -0.52
C ILE A 15 -42.25 12.82 -0.34
N THR A 16 -42.22 13.84 0.51
CA THR A 16 -41.01 14.67 0.73
C THR A 16 -40.14 14.19 1.91
N GLU A 17 -40.59 13.21 2.69
CA GLU A 17 -39.93 12.82 3.95
C GLU A 17 -38.91 11.66 3.79
N GLU A 18 -38.92 10.92 2.67
CA GLU A 18 -38.01 9.79 2.43
C GLU A 18 -36.66 10.16 1.76
N ALA A 19 -36.40 11.44 1.52
CA ALA A 19 -35.30 11.89 0.66
C ALA A 19 -33.91 12.21 1.28
N PRO A 20 -33.56 11.92 2.56
CA PRO A 20 -32.18 12.19 3.02
C PRO A 20 -31.20 11.05 2.72
N LEU A 21 -31.64 9.79 2.66
CA LEU A 21 -30.72 8.65 2.50
C LEU A 21 -30.38 8.36 1.04
N ALA A 22 -31.35 8.40 0.12
CA ALA A 22 -31.13 8.08 -1.29
C ALA A 22 -30.12 9.02 -1.97
N HIS A 23 -30.14 10.32 -1.65
CA HIS A 23 -29.17 11.28 -2.16
C HIS A 23 -27.75 11.04 -1.58
N ARG A 24 -27.65 10.65 -0.29
CA ARG A 24 -26.37 10.28 0.33
C ARG A 24 -25.76 9.03 -0.31
N TRP A 25 -26.58 8.02 -0.60
CA TRP A 25 -26.15 6.81 -1.31
C TRP A 25 -25.71 7.09 -2.74
N LYS A 26 -26.43 7.93 -3.50
CA LYS A 26 -25.99 8.35 -4.84
C LYS A 26 -24.67 9.12 -4.80
N ARG A 27 -24.50 10.03 -3.83
CA ARG A 27 -23.25 10.78 -3.65
C ARG A 27 -22.09 9.89 -3.22
N PHE A 28 -22.37 8.83 -2.44
CA PHE A 28 -21.39 7.82 -2.07
C PHE A 28 -21.03 6.93 -3.26
N ALA A 29 -22.02 6.49 -4.05
CA ALA A 29 -21.80 5.70 -5.26
C ALA A 29 -21.02 6.49 -6.33
N SER A 30 -21.26 7.80 -6.48
CA SER A 30 -20.51 8.63 -7.41
C SER A 30 -19.03 8.82 -7.02
N LEU A 31 -18.64 8.54 -5.76
CA LEU A 31 -17.22 8.54 -5.38
C LEU A 31 -16.45 7.34 -5.98
N PHE A 32 -17.16 6.26 -6.30
CA PHE A 32 -16.58 5.08 -6.95
C PHE A 32 -16.60 5.18 -8.49
N ASP A 33 -17.18 6.24 -9.05
CA ASP A 33 -17.19 6.48 -10.49
C ASP A 33 -15.86 7.08 -10.96
N ILE A 34 -14.85 6.22 -11.10
CA ILE A 34 -13.54 6.60 -11.59
C ILE A 34 -13.57 6.61 -13.12
N SER A 35 -13.46 7.80 -13.73
CA SER A 35 -13.32 7.97 -15.17
C SER A 35 -12.23 7.07 -15.76
N ARG A 36 -12.50 6.50 -16.95
CA ARG A 36 -11.55 5.65 -17.69
C ARG A 36 -10.21 6.34 -17.92
N GLU A 37 -10.21 7.66 -18.13
CA GLU A 37 -8.97 8.43 -18.29
C GLU A 37 -8.13 8.44 -17.00
N ARG A 38 -8.77 8.55 -15.83
CA ARG A 38 -8.09 8.50 -14.54
C ARG A 38 -7.54 7.10 -14.25
N GLN A 39 -8.29 6.05 -14.61
CA GLN A 39 -7.81 4.67 -14.50
C GLN A 39 -6.54 4.46 -15.34
N GLN A 40 -6.53 4.99 -16.56
CA GLN A 40 -5.38 4.88 -17.45
C GLN A 40 -4.15 5.63 -16.90
N LYS A 41 -4.33 6.86 -16.43
CA LYS A 41 -3.23 7.65 -15.82
C LYS A 41 -2.61 6.94 -14.62
N VAL A 42 -3.44 6.39 -13.73
CA VAL A 42 -2.96 5.64 -12.55
C VAL A 42 -2.22 4.37 -12.99
N TYR A 43 -2.73 3.66 -14.00
CA TYR A 43 -2.07 2.48 -14.54
C TYR A 43 -0.69 2.81 -15.14
N GLU A 44 -0.59 3.88 -15.92
CA GLU A 44 0.67 4.34 -16.51
C GLU A 44 1.67 4.75 -15.43
N GLN A 45 1.24 5.52 -14.44
CA GLN A 45 2.08 5.90 -13.30
C GLN A 45 2.63 4.66 -12.57
N ILE A 46 1.78 3.67 -12.26
CA ILE A 46 2.21 2.46 -11.54
C ILE A 46 3.18 1.64 -12.39
N LYS A 47 2.95 1.56 -13.70
CA LYS A 47 3.83 0.87 -14.62
C LYS A 47 5.22 1.52 -14.70
N GLU A 48 5.28 2.84 -14.72
CA GLU A 48 6.55 3.59 -14.75
C GLU A 48 7.30 3.45 -13.41
N GLU A 49 6.63 3.69 -12.29
CA GLU A 49 7.22 3.64 -10.94
C GLU A 49 7.69 2.23 -10.55
N ALA A 50 7.03 1.18 -11.08
CA ALA A 50 7.37 -0.22 -10.76
C ALA A 50 8.67 -0.73 -11.39
N LEU A 51 9.22 -0.03 -12.40
CA LEU A 51 10.52 -0.39 -12.98
C LEU A 51 11.69 -0.01 -12.06
N GLY A 52 11.47 0.96 -11.17
CA GLY A 52 12.48 1.47 -10.24
C GLY A 52 13.49 2.40 -10.92
N ASP A 53 13.29 3.71 -10.77
CA ASP A 53 14.25 4.73 -11.20
C ASP A 53 15.45 4.83 -10.23
N ILE A 54 16.40 5.73 -10.52
CA ILE A 54 17.58 5.96 -9.68
C ILE A 54 17.20 6.32 -8.23
N ASP A 55 16.10 7.06 -8.05
CA ASP A 55 15.57 7.43 -6.74
C ASP A 55 15.08 6.18 -5.99
N PHE A 56 14.41 5.25 -6.69
CA PHE A 56 13.96 3.99 -6.11
C PHE A 56 15.14 3.19 -5.55
N TRP A 57 16.20 3.03 -6.36
CA TRP A 57 17.38 2.26 -5.95
C TRP A 57 18.15 2.95 -4.83
N THR A 58 18.29 4.27 -4.91
CA THR A 58 18.98 5.08 -3.89
C THR A 58 18.24 4.99 -2.55
N LEU A 59 16.93 5.18 -2.54
CA LEU A 59 16.11 5.08 -1.34
C LEU A 59 16.08 3.65 -0.79
N THR A 60 16.06 2.64 -1.65
CA THR A 60 16.11 1.23 -1.25
C THR A 60 17.42 0.91 -0.52
N VAL A 61 18.56 1.34 -1.05
CA VAL A 61 19.87 1.14 -0.43
C VAL A 61 19.97 1.92 0.89
N LEU A 62 19.57 3.19 0.90
CA LEU A 62 19.59 4.02 2.11
C LEU A 62 18.69 3.44 3.22
N SER A 63 17.48 3.01 2.86
CA SER A 63 16.57 2.32 3.77
C SER A 63 17.21 1.06 4.34
N GLY A 64 17.81 0.21 3.50
CA GLY A 64 18.50 -1.01 3.93
C GLY A 64 19.65 -0.73 4.90
N ILE A 65 20.43 0.32 4.67
CA ILE A 65 21.49 0.76 5.60
C ILE A 65 20.89 1.17 6.94
N ILE A 66 19.87 2.05 6.94
CA ILE A 66 19.24 2.55 8.18
C ILE A 66 18.61 1.39 8.97
N VAL A 67 17.91 0.48 8.30
CA VAL A 67 17.31 -0.70 8.94
C VAL A 67 18.38 -1.60 9.54
N THR A 68 19.46 -1.88 8.81
CA THR A 68 20.56 -2.71 9.31
C THR A 68 21.24 -2.09 10.52
N LEU A 69 21.51 -0.78 10.47
CA LEU A 69 22.05 -0.05 11.62
C LEU A 69 21.09 -0.08 12.81
N GLY A 70 19.79 0.12 12.56
CA GLY A 70 18.73 0.03 13.57
C GLY A 70 18.70 -1.33 14.26
N LEU A 71 18.91 -2.42 13.52
CA LEU A 71 19.03 -3.77 14.08
C LEU A 71 20.30 -3.95 14.91
N ILE A 72 21.45 -3.44 14.45
CA ILE A 72 22.72 -3.51 15.17
C ILE A 72 22.64 -2.75 16.51
N VAL A 73 22.01 -1.57 16.53
CA VAL A 73 21.84 -0.77 17.77
C VAL A 73 20.60 -1.17 18.58
N ASN A 74 19.86 -2.21 18.16
CA ASN A 74 18.66 -2.71 18.82
C ASN A 74 17.59 -1.61 19.07
N SER A 75 17.29 -0.80 18.05
CA SER A 75 16.33 0.32 18.14
C SER A 75 15.16 0.16 17.18
N ALA A 76 13.99 -0.17 17.74
CA ALA A 76 12.72 -0.26 16.99
C ALA A 76 12.38 1.04 16.23
N THR A 77 12.61 2.20 16.84
CA THR A 77 12.31 3.51 16.22
C THR A 77 13.11 3.73 14.94
N VAL A 78 14.40 3.38 14.94
CA VAL A 78 15.26 3.53 13.75
C VAL A 78 14.86 2.52 12.67
N ILE A 79 14.55 1.28 13.06
CA ILE A 79 14.10 0.23 12.13
C ILE A 79 12.83 0.68 11.40
N ILE A 80 11.82 1.14 12.15
CA ILE A 80 10.55 1.61 11.57
C ILE A 80 10.77 2.84 10.69
N GLY A 81 11.61 3.79 11.12
CA GLY A 81 11.96 4.95 10.31
C GLY A 81 12.58 4.58 8.96
N GLY A 82 13.48 3.60 8.95
CA GLY A 82 14.07 3.08 7.70
C GLY A 82 13.05 2.41 6.80
N MET A 83 12.11 1.63 7.36
CA MET A 83 11.05 0.95 6.59
C MET A 83 10.13 1.93 5.86
N LEU A 84 9.88 3.12 6.43
CA LEU A 84 9.04 4.15 5.81
C LEU A 84 9.68 4.80 4.56
N LEU A 85 11.00 4.72 4.43
CA LEU A 85 11.72 5.31 3.30
C LEU A 85 11.68 4.43 2.04
N ALA A 86 11.43 3.12 2.19
CA ALA A 86 11.56 2.16 1.10
C ALA A 86 10.41 2.29 0.09
N PRO A 87 10.68 2.60 -1.20
CA PRO A 87 9.66 2.77 -2.23
C PRO A 87 9.15 1.43 -2.81
N LEU A 88 9.17 0.35 -2.03
CA LEU A 88 8.80 -1.01 -2.48
C LEU A 88 7.30 -1.17 -2.78
N PHE A 89 6.48 -0.19 -2.42
CA PHE A 89 5.04 -0.23 -2.65
C PHE A 89 4.67 -0.26 -4.14
N TRP A 90 5.41 0.46 -5.01
CA TRP A 90 5.10 0.55 -6.43
C TRP A 90 5.18 -0.80 -7.17
N PRO A 91 6.28 -1.59 -7.03
CA PRO A 91 6.33 -2.96 -7.57
C PRO A 91 5.20 -3.86 -7.08
N VAL A 92 4.85 -3.80 -5.79
CA VAL A 92 3.76 -4.60 -5.21
C VAL A 92 2.41 -4.22 -5.83
N LEU A 93 2.15 -2.93 -6.01
CA LEU A 93 0.92 -2.44 -6.62
C LEU A 93 0.83 -2.83 -8.11
N ALA A 94 1.95 -2.83 -8.83
CA ALA A 94 2.01 -3.30 -10.21
C ALA A 94 1.68 -4.80 -10.33
N ILE A 95 2.21 -5.64 -9.43
CA ILE A 95 1.86 -7.07 -9.35
C ILE A 95 0.35 -7.24 -9.12
N ALA A 96 -0.22 -6.49 -8.19
CA ALA A 96 -1.65 -6.57 -7.86
C ALA A 96 -2.53 -6.21 -9.07
N ILE A 97 -2.26 -5.08 -9.74
CA ILE A 97 -3.03 -4.65 -10.91
C ILE A 97 -2.83 -5.61 -12.08
N ALA A 98 -1.59 -6.07 -12.31
CA ALA A 98 -1.29 -7.03 -13.35
C ALA A 98 -2.05 -8.35 -13.16
N THR A 99 -2.21 -8.78 -11.90
CA THR A 99 -3.01 -9.97 -11.56
C THR A 99 -4.49 -9.78 -11.87
N VAL A 100 -5.06 -8.64 -11.48
CA VAL A 100 -6.48 -8.32 -11.74
C VAL A 100 -6.77 -8.13 -13.23
N ARG A 101 -5.85 -7.54 -13.99
CA ARG A 101 -6.01 -7.23 -15.43
C ARG A 101 -5.50 -8.34 -16.36
N GLY A 102 -4.76 -9.33 -15.85
CA GLY A 102 -4.14 -10.39 -16.65
C GLY A 102 -2.93 -9.93 -17.48
N TYR A 103 -2.21 -8.89 -17.05
CA TYR A 103 -1.06 -8.35 -17.78
C TYR A 103 0.26 -9.01 -17.35
N THR A 104 0.61 -10.12 -18.00
CA THR A 104 1.80 -10.93 -17.67
C THR A 104 3.11 -10.14 -17.65
N LYS A 105 3.34 -9.27 -18.65
CA LYS A 105 4.56 -8.45 -18.70
C LYS A 105 4.73 -7.50 -17.51
N LEU A 106 3.62 -6.91 -17.04
CA LEU A 106 3.66 -6.02 -15.88
C LEU A 106 3.85 -6.81 -14.58
N PHE A 107 3.25 -7.99 -14.49
CA PHE A 107 3.45 -8.91 -13.38
C PHE A 107 4.92 -9.31 -13.24
N GLU A 108 5.52 -9.77 -14.35
CA GLU A 108 6.94 -10.14 -14.40
C GLU A 108 7.82 -8.95 -14.03
N SER A 109 7.56 -7.77 -14.59
CA SER A 109 8.31 -6.56 -14.27
C SER A 109 8.29 -6.24 -12.77
N GLY A 110 7.11 -6.20 -12.14
CA GLY A 110 6.99 -5.92 -10.71
C GLY A 110 7.66 -7.00 -9.86
N MET A 111 7.53 -8.27 -10.24
CA MET A 111 8.15 -9.40 -9.54
C MET A 111 9.68 -9.34 -9.63
N PHE A 112 10.23 -9.05 -10.81
CA PHE A 112 11.68 -8.92 -11.01
C PHE A 112 12.25 -7.71 -10.27
N THR A 113 11.57 -6.56 -10.29
CA THR A 113 12.00 -5.38 -9.52
C THR A 113 12.04 -5.70 -8.03
N LEU A 114 10.98 -6.33 -7.51
CA LEU A 114 10.91 -6.71 -6.09
C LEU A 114 12.01 -7.70 -5.71
N ALA A 115 12.21 -8.75 -6.51
CA ALA A 115 13.27 -9.74 -6.29
C ALA A 115 14.67 -9.10 -6.31
N LYS A 116 14.95 -8.22 -7.29
CA LYS A 116 16.22 -7.48 -7.36
C LYS A 116 16.41 -6.57 -6.14
N ALA A 117 15.37 -5.84 -5.74
CA ALA A 117 15.42 -4.99 -4.55
C ALA A 117 15.71 -5.80 -3.28
N SER A 118 15.05 -6.96 -3.10
CA SER A 118 15.34 -7.86 -1.98
C SER A 118 16.79 -8.34 -1.99
N VAL A 119 17.32 -8.75 -3.14
CA VAL A 119 18.73 -9.18 -3.27
C VAL A 119 19.69 -8.03 -2.94
N VAL A 120 19.43 -6.81 -3.42
CA VAL A 120 20.24 -5.63 -3.10
C VAL A 120 20.24 -5.36 -1.60
N ILE A 121 19.08 -5.35 -0.94
CA ILE A 121 18.98 -5.13 0.50
C ILE A 121 19.73 -6.23 1.27
N LEU A 122 19.59 -7.49 0.87
CA LEU A 122 20.31 -8.61 1.50
C LEU A 122 21.83 -8.42 1.38
N ILE A 123 22.33 -8.05 0.19
CA ILE A 123 23.77 -7.82 -0.02
C ILE A 123 24.26 -6.66 0.83
N VAL A 124 23.55 -5.53 0.84
CA VAL A 124 23.90 -4.36 1.67
C VAL A 124 23.93 -4.73 3.15
N SER A 125 22.90 -5.42 3.63
CA SER A 125 22.79 -5.84 5.02
C SER A 125 23.90 -6.83 5.41
N PHE A 126 24.22 -7.76 4.50
CA PHE A 126 25.29 -8.74 4.69
C PHE A 126 26.67 -8.05 4.78
N ILE A 127 26.97 -7.14 3.86
CA ILE A 127 28.23 -6.37 3.88
C ILE A 127 28.35 -5.58 5.18
N LEU A 128 27.31 -4.85 5.58
CA LEU A 128 27.32 -4.11 6.84
C LEU A 128 27.47 -5.02 8.06
N GLY A 129 26.83 -6.20 8.03
CA GLY A 129 26.95 -7.21 9.08
C GLY A 129 28.37 -7.74 9.24
N LEU A 130 29.13 -7.90 8.15
CA LEU A 130 30.54 -8.33 8.21
C LEU A 130 31.45 -7.32 8.93
N PHE A 131 31.14 -6.03 8.85
CA PHE A 131 31.88 -4.98 9.56
C PHE A 131 31.37 -4.74 10.99
N SER A 132 30.27 -5.40 11.40
CA SER A 132 29.69 -5.22 12.72
C SER A 132 30.60 -5.82 13.81
N PRO A 133 30.99 -5.06 14.84
CA PRO A 133 31.80 -5.56 15.95
C PRO A 133 30.96 -6.36 16.98
N PHE A 134 29.63 -6.39 16.84
CA PHE A 134 28.72 -7.00 17.80
C PHE A 134 28.51 -8.49 17.51
N THR A 135 28.80 -9.35 18.49
CA THR A 135 28.69 -10.82 18.38
C THR A 135 27.40 -11.38 18.97
N SER A 136 26.62 -10.57 19.70
CA SER A 136 25.33 -10.95 20.29
C SER A 136 24.16 -10.36 19.52
N PHE A 137 23.12 -11.16 19.25
CA PHE A 137 21.88 -10.68 18.64
C PHE A 137 21.07 -9.80 19.61
N GLY A 138 20.62 -8.64 19.14
CA GLY A 138 19.69 -7.78 19.87
C GLY A 138 18.27 -8.36 19.92
N ASN A 139 17.46 -7.90 20.87
CA ASN A 139 16.07 -8.32 21.02
C ASN A 139 15.24 -8.13 19.74
N GLU A 140 15.45 -7.07 18.97
CA GLU A 140 14.72 -6.83 17.71
C GLU A 140 14.95 -7.93 16.66
N ILE A 141 16.14 -8.54 16.65
CA ILE A 141 16.44 -9.69 15.77
C ILE A 141 15.79 -10.96 16.32
N LEU A 142 15.86 -11.17 17.63
CA LEU A 142 15.31 -12.36 18.29
C LEU A 142 13.78 -12.43 18.16
N LEU A 143 13.10 -11.30 18.38
CA LEU A 143 11.64 -11.19 18.23
C LEU A 143 11.15 -11.52 16.81
N ARG A 144 12.00 -11.33 15.79
CA ARG A 144 11.67 -11.62 14.39
C ARG A 144 12.07 -13.02 13.93
N THR A 145 12.79 -13.77 14.77
CA THR A 145 13.30 -15.12 14.44
C THR A 145 12.75 -16.21 15.36
N GLN A 146 12.12 -15.84 16.48
CA GLN A 146 11.51 -16.77 17.43
C GLN A 146 9.99 -16.54 17.51
N PRO A 147 9.19 -17.16 16.63
CA PRO A 147 7.74 -17.07 16.72
C PRO A 147 7.26 -17.77 18.00
N THR A 148 6.43 -17.09 18.79
CA THR A 148 5.79 -17.69 19.97
C THR A 148 4.35 -18.09 19.64
N ILE A 149 3.86 -19.19 20.21
CA ILE A 149 2.51 -19.73 19.93
C ILE A 149 1.41 -18.76 20.40
N PHE A 150 1.71 -17.90 21.37
CA PHE A 150 0.76 -16.90 21.88
C PHE A 150 0.63 -15.67 20.97
N GLU A 151 1.54 -15.47 20.02
CA GLU A 151 1.56 -14.35 19.07
C GLU A 151 1.04 -14.73 17.67
N LEU A 152 0.55 -15.97 17.49
CA LEU A 152 -0.03 -16.49 16.25
C LEU A 152 -1.57 -16.41 16.26
#